data_AF-A0A9X3D0U2-F1
#
_entry.id   AF-A0A9X3D0U2-F1
#
_cell.length_a   1.000
_cell.length_b   1.000
_cell.length_c   1.000
_cell.angle_alpha   90.00
_cell.angle_beta   90.00
_cell.angle_gamma   90.00
#
_symmetry.space_group_name_H-M   'P 1'
#
loop_
_entity.id
_entity.type
_entity.pdbx_description
1 polymer ?
#
loop_
_entity_poly.entity_id
_entity_poly.type
_entity_poly.pdbx_seq_one_letter_code
_entity_poly.pdbx_strand_id
1 'polypeptide(L)'
;MQRQLLDATQNADAIIAGSAGQERAHNVSRVRGIPHIPLHLCPIRRNGSTTLLAHAGIDVGPRTARMSWRLVEQVLWRAGRRAEDALCADLGLDPIPATFAAQIAATGVPEIQAYDPVLFPTLTSEWGPARPLVGFFTLPHDQRSGVGDDAGSDLIEWIDRGTPPVYVGFGSMMVTDPDHLATTVLAVAAELDVRLLIAGGWSDFMSGVSDDRIRVVGHVDHDAILPRCAAAVHHGGAGSVAAGLRAGIPTVVTWVGADQPIWGRAVMASHVGTSLPMSRVNTTRLVTAVRSALSPSVREAATTLRDSMIPPSLAVSHAADIAERVADRHSRQDAI
;
A
#
# COMPACT_ATOMS: atom_id res chain seq x y z
N MET A 1 11.80 -9.18 -22.25
CA MET A 1 11.16 -8.22 -21.33
C MET A 1 11.57 -6.77 -21.58
N GLN A 2 12.86 -6.40 -21.60
CA GLN A 2 13.25 -4.99 -21.86
C GLN A 2 12.89 -4.50 -23.28
N ARG A 3 13.08 -5.33 -24.32
CA ARG A 3 12.57 -5.01 -25.68
C ARG A 3 11.06 -4.77 -25.70
N GLN A 4 10.28 -5.58 -25.00
CA GLN A 4 8.83 -5.36 -24.90
C GLN A 4 8.48 -4.03 -24.21
N LEU A 5 9.26 -3.62 -23.20
CA LEU A 5 9.08 -2.32 -22.55
C LEU A 5 9.50 -1.16 -23.46
N LEU A 6 10.56 -1.33 -24.25
CA LEU A 6 10.92 -0.37 -25.29
C LEU A 6 9.77 -0.25 -26.31
N ASP A 7 9.29 -1.36 -26.85
CA ASP A 7 8.20 -1.38 -27.83
C ASP A 7 6.94 -0.71 -27.28
N ALA A 8 6.57 -1.02 -26.03
CA ALA A 8 5.41 -0.42 -25.35
C ALA A 8 5.55 1.10 -25.12
N THR A 9 6.77 1.64 -25.14
CA THR A 9 7.06 3.07 -24.90
C THR A 9 7.46 3.82 -26.17
N GLN A 10 7.25 3.25 -27.37
CA GLN A 10 7.69 3.85 -28.63
C GLN A 10 7.12 5.25 -28.90
N ASN A 11 5.86 5.51 -28.48
CA ASN A 11 5.16 6.77 -28.71
C ASN A 11 4.77 7.47 -27.39
N ALA A 12 5.47 7.18 -26.30
CA ALA A 12 5.16 7.74 -25.00
C ALA A 12 5.94 9.04 -24.76
N ASP A 13 5.28 10.07 -24.21
CA ASP A 13 5.92 11.33 -23.81
C ASP A 13 6.56 11.26 -22.41
N ALA A 14 6.15 10.28 -21.60
CA ALA A 14 6.69 10.02 -20.27
C ALA A 14 6.44 8.57 -19.85
N ILE A 15 7.22 8.08 -18.87
CA ILE A 15 7.04 6.76 -18.26
C ILE A 15 6.69 6.95 -16.79
N ILE A 16 5.54 6.44 -16.35
CA ILE A 16 5.19 6.36 -14.92
C ILE A 16 5.41 4.94 -14.45
N ALA A 17 6.18 4.75 -13.37
CA ALA A 17 6.42 3.41 -12.83
C ALA A 17 6.38 3.37 -11.30
N GLY A 18 5.83 2.25 -10.80
CA GLY A 18 5.82 1.93 -9.38
C GLY A 18 7.21 1.62 -8.84
N SER A 19 7.35 1.60 -7.51
CA SER A 19 8.62 1.24 -6.84
C SER A 19 9.22 -0.09 -7.32
N ALA A 20 8.38 -1.08 -7.64
CA ALA A 20 8.81 -2.33 -8.23
C ALA A 20 9.04 -2.14 -9.74
N GLY A 21 10.30 -2.23 -10.18
CA GLY A 21 10.66 -2.09 -11.59
C GLY A 21 11.00 -0.66 -12.02
N GLN A 22 11.04 0.30 -11.10
CA GLN A 22 11.45 1.70 -11.37
C GLN A 22 12.86 1.78 -11.99
N GLU A 23 13.75 0.83 -11.70
CA GLU A 23 15.10 0.75 -12.26
C GLU A 23 15.04 0.50 -13.78
N ARG A 24 14.18 -0.44 -14.19
CA ARG A 24 13.97 -0.77 -15.60
C ARG A 24 13.29 0.38 -16.33
N ALA A 25 12.26 0.97 -15.72
CA ALA A 25 11.56 2.13 -16.28
C ALA A 25 12.52 3.31 -16.48
N HIS A 26 13.39 3.59 -15.50
CA HIS A 26 14.39 4.64 -15.59
C HIS A 26 15.40 4.38 -16.73
N ASN A 27 15.89 3.16 -16.88
CA ASN A 27 16.80 2.85 -17.97
C ASN A 27 16.13 2.93 -19.35
N VAL A 28 14.90 2.47 -19.49
CA VAL A 28 14.15 2.63 -20.73
C VAL A 28 13.90 4.11 -21.03
N SER A 29 13.61 4.92 -20.02
CA SER A 29 13.44 6.37 -20.19
C SER A 29 14.74 7.03 -20.67
N ARG A 30 15.91 6.59 -20.18
CA ARG A 30 17.22 7.05 -20.68
C ARG A 30 17.45 6.71 -22.14
N VAL A 31 17.11 5.49 -22.59
CA VAL A 31 17.21 5.10 -24.01
C VAL A 31 16.27 5.94 -24.88
N ARG A 32 15.06 6.18 -24.39
CA ARG A 32 14.02 6.92 -25.11
C ARG A 32 14.22 8.44 -25.09
N GLY A 33 15.02 8.95 -24.16
CA GLY A 33 15.17 10.39 -23.95
C GLY A 33 13.90 11.05 -23.40
N ILE A 34 13.07 10.32 -22.65
CA ILE A 34 11.81 10.83 -22.06
C ILE A 34 11.84 10.77 -20.53
N PRO A 35 11.06 11.59 -19.82
CA PRO A 35 11.05 11.60 -18.37
C PRO A 35 10.46 10.32 -17.78
N HIS A 36 11.11 9.83 -16.72
CA HIS A 36 10.56 8.81 -15.83
C HIS A 36 10.01 9.50 -14.58
N ILE A 37 8.71 9.30 -14.31
CA ILE A 37 8.00 9.81 -13.15
C ILE A 37 7.80 8.65 -12.16
N PRO A 38 8.55 8.61 -11.05
CA PRO A 38 8.40 7.56 -10.06
C PRO A 38 7.09 7.73 -9.30
N LEU A 39 6.41 6.62 -9.04
CA LEU A 39 5.19 6.56 -8.25
C LEU A 39 5.37 5.59 -7.08
N HIS A 40 5.30 6.10 -5.85
CA HIS A 40 5.48 5.28 -4.66
C HIS A 40 4.17 5.12 -3.91
N LEU A 41 3.89 3.87 -3.56
CA LEU A 41 2.77 3.49 -2.71
C LEU A 41 3.13 3.44 -1.24
N CYS A 42 4.34 3.87 -0.84
CA CYS A 42 4.79 3.97 0.55
C CYS A 42 6.05 4.86 0.67
N PRO A 43 6.36 5.41 1.86
CA PRO A 43 7.50 6.31 2.05
C PRO A 43 8.83 5.55 2.07
N ILE A 44 9.40 5.35 0.88
CA ILE A 44 10.61 4.55 0.64
C ILE A 44 11.89 5.36 0.38
N ARG A 45 11.79 6.69 0.45
CA ARG A 45 12.95 7.58 0.29
C ARG A 45 13.45 8.03 1.65
N ARG A 46 14.72 8.40 1.73
CA ARG A 46 15.32 8.98 2.94
C ARG A 46 14.43 10.06 3.57
N ASN A 47 14.02 9.81 4.81
CA ASN A 47 13.17 10.71 5.59
C ASN A 47 13.36 10.50 7.10
N GLY A 48 12.82 11.42 7.91
CA GLY A 48 12.89 11.37 9.37
C GLY A 48 11.69 10.74 10.08
N SER A 49 10.65 10.34 9.33
CA SER A 49 9.33 9.95 9.87
C SER A 49 9.12 8.44 9.89
N THR A 50 9.76 7.71 8.98
CA THR A 50 9.69 6.25 8.86
C THR A 50 11.07 5.63 8.91
N THR A 51 11.14 4.37 9.35
CA THR A 51 12.39 3.62 9.42
C THR A 51 12.14 2.17 9.04
N LEU A 52 13.09 1.55 8.34
CA LEU A 52 13.05 0.10 8.07
C LEU A 52 13.43 -0.75 9.29
N LEU A 53 13.84 -0.11 10.40
CA LEU A 53 13.92 -0.77 11.70
C LEU A 53 12.52 -1.00 12.32
N ALA A 54 11.46 -0.45 11.70
CA ALA A 54 10.08 -0.75 12.04
C ALA A 54 9.79 -2.26 12.05
N HIS A 55 10.39 -3.02 11.12
CA HIS A 55 10.29 -4.47 11.03
C HIS A 55 10.81 -5.19 12.28
N ALA A 56 11.75 -4.58 13.01
CA ALA A 56 12.27 -5.07 14.28
C ALA A 56 11.49 -4.53 15.50
N GLY A 57 10.46 -3.70 15.29
CA GLY A 57 9.71 -3.05 16.36
C GLY A 57 10.49 -1.95 17.08
N ILE A 58 11.51 -1.36 16.44
CA ILE A 58 12.40 -0.37 17.05
C ILE A 58 12.01 1.04 16.59
N ASP A 59 11.72 1.89 17.57
CA ASP A 59 11.43 3.30 17.38
C ASP A 59 12.72 4.09 17.46
N VAL A 60 12.97 4.95 16.48
CA VAL A 60 14.20 5.74 16.41
C VAL A 60 13.90 7.19 16.09
N GLY A 61 14.72 8.09 16.61
CA GLY A 61 14.58 9.52 16.31
C GLY A 61 14.88 9.85 14.83
N PRO A 62 14.49 11.06 14.35
CA PRO A 62 14.55 11.41 12.93
C PRO A 62 15.94 11.31 12.29
N ARG A 63 17.02 11.58 13.05
CA ARG A 63 18.39 11.45 12.55
C ARG A 63 18.74 10.00 12.22
N THR A 64 18.40 9.07 13.12
CA THR A 64 18.64 7.64 12.95
C THR A 64 17.76 7.06 11.85
N ALA A 65 16.50 7.51 11.73
CA ALA A 65 15.62 7.16 10.61
C ALA A 65 16.23 7.55 9.25
N ARG A 66 16.74 8.78 9.12
CA ARG A 66 17.43 9.20 7.88
C ARG A 66 18.68 8.39 7.58
N MET A 67 19.42 7.97 8.62
CA MET A 67 20.62 7.14 8.46
C MET A 67 20.26 5.71 8.04
N SER A 68 19.17 5.14 8.59
CA SER A 68 18.74 3.79 8.22
C SER A 68 18.33 3.71 6.75
N TRP A 69 17.60 4.72 6.23
CA TRP A 69 17.29 4.81 4.81
C TRP A 69 18.54 4.91 3.93
N ARG A 70 19.50 5.76 4.30
CA ARG A 70 20.75 5.88 3.54
C ARG A 70 21.51 4.55 3.51
N LEU A 71 21.54 3.82 4.62
CA LEU A 71 22.18 2.51 4.68
C LEU A 71 21.45 1.50 3.77
N VAL A 72 20.13 1.45 3.85
CA VAL A 72 19.33 0.52 3.02
C VAL A 72 19.50 0.81 1.55
N GLU A 73 19.40 2.07 1.12
CA GLU A 73 19.61 2.47 -0.28
C GLU A 73 20.98 2.00 -0.79
N GLN A 74 22.03 2.09 0.04
CA GLN A 74 23.37 1.61 -0.31
C GLN A 74 23.48 0.09 -0.36
N VAL A 75 22.83 -0.62 0.56
CA VAL A 75 22.81 -2.09 0.58
C VAL A 75 22.05 -2.63 -0.63
N LEU A 76 20.85 -2.12 -0.90
CA LEU A 76 20.04 -2.51 -2.06
C LEU A 76 20.77 -2.19 -3.36
N TRP A 77 21.42 -1.03 -3.45
CA TRP A 77 22.26 -0.67 -4.59
C TRP A 77 23.39 -1.68 -4.81
N ARG A 78 24.18 -1.98 -3.77
CA ARG A 78 25.30 -2.94 -3.89
C ARG A 78 24.82 -4.35 -4.24
N ALA A 79 23.69 -4.79 -3.70
CA ALA A 79 23.10 -6.09 -4.00
C ALA A 79 22.56 -6.16 -5.44
N GLY A 80 21.93 -5.08 -5.92
CA GLY A 80 21.35 -4.98 -7.26
C GLY A 80 22.33 -4.60 -8.37
N ARG A 81 23.51 -4.08 -8.04
CA ARG A 81 24.45 -3.48 -9.00
C ARG A 81 24.78 -4.38 -10.19
N ARG A 82 25.04 -5.67 -9.97
CA ARG A 82 25.35 -6.59 -11.08
C ARG A 82 24.16 -6.78 -12.03
N ALA A 83 22.96 -6.88 -11.47
CA ALA A 83 21.75 -6.98 -12.28
C ALA A 83 21.54 -5.68 -13.05
N GLU A 84 21.79 -4.53 -12.42
CA GLU A 84 21.69 -3.23 -13.06
C GLU A 84 22.70 -3.02 -14.19
N ASP A 85 23.97 -3.36 -13.96
CA ASP A 85 25.03 -3.26 -14.98
C ASP A 85 24.67 -4.14 -16.20
N ALA A 86 24.08 -5.33 -15.98
CA ALA A 86 23.58 -6.18 -17.04
C ALA A 86 22.36 -5.57 -17.77
N LEU A 87 21.44 -4.92 -17.04
CA LEU A 87 20.29 -4.22 -17.62
C LEU A 87 20.71 -3.00 -18.46
N CYS A 88 21.74 -2.27 -18.04
CA CYS A 88 22.32 -1.18 -18.82
C CYS A 88 23.01 -1.72 -20.09
N ALA A 89 23.79 -2.79 -19.97
CA ALA A 89 24.48 -3.41 -21.11
C ALA A 89 23.51 -3.95 -22.18
N ASP A 90 22.39 -4.58 -21.79
CA ASP A 90 21.36 -5.05 -22.75
C ASP A 90 20.72 -3.90 -23.55
N LEU A 91 20.72 -2.70 -22.97
CA LEU A 91 20.19 -1.47 -23.57
C LEU A 91 21.26 -0.59 -24.24
N GLY A 92 22.53 -1.01 -24.22
CA GLY A 92 23.64 -0.22 -24.75
C GLY A 92 23.94 1.06 -23.95
N LEU A 93 23.55 1.11 -22.67
CA LEU A 93 23.77 2.23 -21.77
C LEU A 93 25.05 2.05 -20.94
N ASP A 94 25.67 3.17 -20.59
CA ASP A 94 26.76 3.18 -19.61
C ASP A 94 26.24 2.85 -18.19
N PRO A 95 27.04 2.12 -17.38
CA PRO A 95 26.74 1.84 -15.98
C PRO A 95 26.56 3.12 -15.15
N ILE A 96 25.63 3.09 -14.20
CA ILE A 96 25.37 4.22 -13.30
C ILE A 96 26.22 4.14 -12.02
N PRO A 97 26.82 5.25 -11.54
CA PRO A 97 27.76 5.21 -10.42
C PRO A 97 27.11 5.42 -9.03
N ALA A 98 25.78 5.58 -8.94
CA ALA A 98 25.09 5.93 -7.70
C ALA A 98 23.82 5.09 -7.47
N THR A 99 23.24 5.22 -6.28
CA THR A 99 21.98 4.53 -5.93
C THR A 99 20.85 5.00 -6.83
N PHE A 100 19.84 4.14 -7.03
CA PHE A 100 18.65 4.47 -7.81
C PHE A 100 17.94 5.74 -7.32
N ALA A 101 17.80 5.89 -6.00
CA ALA A 101 17.20 7.08 -5.40
C ALA A 101 18.00 8.36 -5.74
N ALA A 102 19.33 8.29 -5.77
CA ALA A 102 20.17 9.43 -6.13
C ALA A 102 20.09 9.75 -7.64
N GLN A 103 20.04 8.73 -8.50
CA GLN A 103 19.91 8.90 -9.94
C GLN A 103 18.56 9.54 -10.31
N ILE A 104 17.47 9.01 -9.75
CA ILE A 104 16.13 9.58 -9.92
C ILE A 104 16.10 11.03 -9.41
N ALA A 105 16.62 11.30 -8.21
CA ALA A 105 16.64 12.65 -7.66
C ALA A 105 17.45 13.64 -8.52
N ALA A 106 18.50 13.18 -9.19
CA ALA A 106 19.33 14.01 -10.07
C ALA A 106 18.59 14.45 -11.36
N THR A 107 17.52 13.74 -11.77
CA THR A 107 16.69 14.14 -12.91
C THR A 107 15.88 15.42 -12.65
N GLY A 108 15.62 15.74 -11.38
CA GLY A 108 14.72 16.82 -11.00
C GLY A 108 13.24 16.55 -11.27
N VAL A 109 12.87 15.38 -11.80
CA VAL A 109 11.48 14.97 -11.98
C VAL A 109 10.85 14.70 -10.60
N PRO A 110 9.65 15.26 -10.31
CA PRO A 110 8.95 14.99 -9.05
C PRO A 110 8.62 13.50 -8.87
N GLU A 111 8.81 12.98 -7.66
CA GLU A 111 8.46 11.60 -7.30
C GLU A 111 7.07 11.58 -6.63
N ILE A 112 6.05 11.05 -7.30
CA ILE A 112 4.67 11.05 -6.80
C ILE A 112 4.53 10.08 -5.62
N GLN A 113 4.02 10.57 -4.50
CA GLN A 113 3.72 9.76 -3.31
C GLN A 113 2.21 9.52 -3.24
N ALA A 114 1.76 8.35 -3.70
CA ALA A 114 0.35 7.98 -3.84
C ALA A 114 -0.23 7.44 -2.51
N TYR A 115 -0.09 8.25 -1.47
CA TYR A 115 -0.64 8.03 -0.13
C TYR A 115 -0.91 9.35 0.56
N ASP A 116 -1.76 9.32 1.57
CA ASP A 116 -2.31 10.52 2.19
C ASP A 116 -1.33 11.21 3.17
N PRO A 117 -1.17 12.54 3.11
CA PRO A 117 -0.32 13.29 4.04
C PRO A 117 -0.77 13.21 5.50
N VAL A 118 -2.04 12.91 5.80
CA VAL A 118 -2.53 12.79 7.19
C VAL A 118 -1.77 11.73 7.99
N LEU A 119 -1.27 10.69 7.32
CA LEU A 119 -0.51 9.60 7.94
C LEU A 119 0.96 10.00 8.21
N PHE A 120 1.47 11.01 7.51
CA PHE A 120 2.86 11.43 7.58
C PHE A 120 3.00 12.96 7.46
N PRO A 121 2.45 13.75 8.40
CA PRO A 121 2.33 15.20 8.27
C PRO A 121 3.68 15.92 8.11
N THR A 122 4.75 15.34 8.65
CA THR A 122 6.13 15.84 8.55
C THR A 122 6.77 15.65 7.17
N LEU A 123 6.29 14.69 6.36
CA LEU A 123 6.88 14.40 5.05
C LEU A 123 6.56 15.48 4.02
N THR A 124 5.38 16.09 4.10
CA THR A 124 4.98 17.18 3.22
C THR A 124 5.97 18.35 3.28
N SER A 125 6.43 18.73 4.48
CA SER A 125 7.42 19.79 4.64
C SER A 125 8.86 19.32 4.39
N GLU A 126 9.20 18.07 4.76
CA GLU A 126 10.55 17.52 4.55
C GLU A 126 10.89 17.31 3.07
N TRP A 127 9.93 16.88 2.25
CA TRP A 127 10.16 16.61 0.83
C TRP A 127 9.69 17.71 -0.11
N GLY A 128 8.69 18.50 0.27
CA GLY A 128 8.18 19.59 -0.54
C GLY A 128 7.80 19.17 -1.96
N PRO A 129 7.99 20.04 -2.97
CA PRO A 129 7.54 19.78 -4.34
C PRO A 129 8.34 18.68 -5.06
N ALA A 130 9.48 18.26 -4.52
CA ALA A 130 10.26 17.16 -5.10
C ALA A 130 9.58 15.81 -4.92
N ARG A 131 8.79 15.62 -3.85
CA ARG A 131 8.03 14.38 -3.61
C ARG A 131 6.64 14.68 -3.04
N PRO A 132 5.70 15.16 -3.88
CA PRO A 132 4.37 15.53 -3.42
C PRO A 132 3.56 14.31 -2.95
N LEU A 133 2.93 14.43 -1.79
CA LEU A 133 1.94 13.48 -1.28
C LEU A 133 0.57 13.85 -1.87
N VAL A 134 0.06 13.00 -2.76
CA VAL A 134 -1.14 13.28 -3.55
C VAL A 134 -2.40 12.62 -3.00
N GLY A 135 -2.28 11.70 -2.05
CA GLY A 135 -3.41 10.90 -1.56
C GLY A 135 -3.44 9.50 -2.18
N PHE A 136 -4.31 8.64 -1.63
CA PHE A 136 -4.46 7.27 -2.13
C PHE A 136 -5.31 7.22 -3.39
N PHE A 137 -4.92 6.39 -4.34
CA PHE A 137 -5.71 6.14 -5.54
C PHE A 137 -6.82 5.13 -5.28
N THR A 138 -7.90 5.26 -6.05
CA THR A 138 -8.98 4.29 -6.15
C THR A 138 -9.31 4.08 -7.61
N LEU A 139 -9.91 2.93 -7.91
CA LEU A 139 -10.57 2.74 -9.19
C LEU A 139 -12.03 3.19 -9.03
N PRO A 140 -12.55 4.10 -9.88
CA PRO A 140 -13.96 4.45 -9.90
C PRO A 140 -14.87 3.22 -10.05
N HIS A 141 -16.08 3.28 -9.48
CA HIS A 141 -17.00 2.14 -9.44
C HIS A 141 -17.40 1.64 -10.85
N ASP A 142 -17.64 2.55 -11.79
CA ASP A 142 -17.95 2.23 -13.19
C ASP A 142 -16.80 1.47 -13.89
N GLN A 143 -15.55 1.79 -13.54
CA GLN A 143 -14.37 1.05 -14.02
C GLN A 143 -14.18 -0.29 -13.29
N ARG A 144 -14.57 -0.39 -12.02
CA ARG A 144 -14.53 -1.65 -11.24
C ARG A 144 -15.50 -2.70 -11.77
N SER A 145 -16.74 -2.31 -12.10
CA SER A 145 -17.71 -3.23 -12.71
C SER A 145 -17.19 -3.81 -14.03
N GLY A 146 -16.42 -3.03 -14.80
CA GLY A 146 -15.79 -3.47 -16.04
C GLY A 146 -14.72 -4.56 -15.88
N VAL A 147 -14.15 -4.74 -14.68
CA VAL A 147 -13.19 -5.82 -14.37
C VAL A 147 -13.82 -6.98 -13.59
N GLY A 148 -15.15 -6.98 -13.41
CA GLY A 148 -15.88 -8.06 -12.76
C GLY A 148 -15.86 -8.04 -11.22
N ASP A 149 -15.41 -6.94 -10.62
CA ASP A 149 -15.44 -6.71 -9.16
C ASP A 149 -16.82 -6.14 -8.76
N ASP A 150 -17.86 -6.97 -8.77
CA ASP A 150 -19.19 -6.59 -8.26
C ASP A 150 -19.47 -7.25 -6.91
N ALA A 151 -19.97 -6.47 -5.95
CA ALA A 151 -20.42 -6.98 -4.67
C ALA A 151 -21.80 -7.63 -4.85
N GLY A 152 -21.83 -8.95 -5.03
CA GLY A 152 -23.07 -9.70 -5.23
C GLY A 152 -24.14 -9.36 -4.19
N SER A 153 -25.38 -9.14 -4.64
CA SER A 153 -26.49 -8.66 -3.81
C SER A 153 -26.76 -9.51 -2.56
N ASP A 154 -26.58 -10.83 -2.65
CA ASP A 154 -26.71 -11.78 -1.53
C ASP A 154 -25.72 -11.48 -0.38
N LEU A 155 -24.50 -11.05 -0.70
CA LEU A 155 -23.50 -10.70 0.32
C LEU A 155 -23.92 -9.44 1.06
N ILE A 156 -24.38 -8.41 0.34
CA ILE A 156 -24.86 -7.16 0.94
C ILE A 156 -26.06 -7.45 1.84
N GLU A 157 -27.01 -8.28 1.40
CA GLU A 157 -28.16 -8.66 2.21
C GLU A 157 -27.75 -9.39 3.49
N TRP A 158 -26.79 -10.32 3.43
CA TRP A 158 -26.26 -11.00 4.62
C TRP A 158 -25.62 -10.01 5.61
N ILE A 159 -24.86 -9.03 5.11
CA ILE A 159 -24.25 -7.99 5.94
C ILE A 159 -25.35 -7.14 6.61
N ASP A 160 -26.31 -6.65 5.84
CA ASP A 160 -27.32 -5.71 6.32
C ASP A 160 -28.33 -6.34 7.29
N ARG A 161 -28.53 -7.67 7.23
CA ARG A 161 -29.44 -8.40 8.13
C ARG A 161 -28.97 -8.58 9.58
N GLY A 162 -27.75 -8.19 9.94
CA GLY A 162 -27.25 -8.38 11.31
C GLY A 162 -26.22 -7.34 11.75
N THR A 163 -25.47 -7.64 12.81
CA THR A 163 -24.45 -6.74 13.37
C THR A 163 -23.25 -6.59 12.43
N PRO A 164 -22.75 -5.38 12.11
CA PRO A 164 -21.66 -5.19 11.16
C PRO A 164 -20.49 -6.16 11.39
N PRO A 165 -20.09 -6.97 10.40
CA PRO A 165 -19.08 -8.01 10.59
C PRO A 165 -17.67 -7.41 10.70
N VAL A 166 -16.74 -8.15 11.30
CA VAL A 166 -15.31 -7.90 11.15
C VAL A 166 -14.85 -8.53 9.84
N TYR A 167 -14.32 -7.71 8.93
CA TYR A 167 -13.71 -8.19 7.70
C TYR A 167 -12.34 -8.81 8.02
N VAL A 168 -12.03 -9.96 7.42
CA VAL A 168 -10.73 -10.62 7.53
C VAL A 168 -10.24 -10.96 6.14
N GLY A 169 -9.10 -10.40 5.73
CA GLY A 169 -8.54 -10.63 4.40
C GLY A 169 -7.03 -10.46 4.37
N PHE A 170 -6.32 -11.56 4.12
CA PHE A 170 -4.85 -11.59 4.07
C PHE A 170 -4.28 -11.42 2.66
N GLY A 171 -5.14 -11.24 1.64
CA GLY A 171 -4.72 -11.13 0.24
C GLY A 171 -4.12 -12.43 -0.29
N SER A 172 -3.26 -12.33 -1.31
CA SER A 172 -2.59 -13.49 -1.93
C SER A 172 -1.39 -14.02 -1.11
N MET A 173 -1.35 -13.79 0.20
CA MET A 173 -0.25 -14.26 1.03
C MET A 173 -0.34 -15.78 1.25
N MET A 174 0.79 -16.46 1.09
CA MET A 174 0.90 -17.86 1.52
C MET A 174 0.90 -17.90 3.05
N VAL A 175 -0.14 -18.53 3.61
CA VAL A 175 -0.24 -18.78 5.04
C VAL A 175 0.53 -20.06 5.34
N THR A 176 1.55 -19.97 6.19
CA THR A 176 2.40 -21.12 6.55
C THR A 176 1.63 -22.20 7.32
N ASP A 177 0.67 -21.79 8.15
CA ASP A 177 -0.19 -22.68 8.95
C ASP A 177 -1.67 -22.23 8.83
N PRO A 178 -2.36 -22.69 7.76
CA PRO A 178 -3.76 -22.34 7.50
C PRO A 178 -4.71 -22.74 8.63
N ASP A 179 -4.51 -23.93 9.22
CA ASP A 179 -5.38 -24.48 10.27
C ASP A 179 -5.27 -23.69 11.57
N HIS A 180 -4.04 -23.30 11.96
CA HIS A 180 -3.83 -22.44 13.11
C HIS A 180 -4.46 -21.06 12.92
N LEU A 181 -4.34 -20.50 11.71
CA LEU A 181 -4.95 -19.21 11.38
C LEU A 181 -6.48 -19.30 11.40
N ALA A 182 -7.06 -20.35 10.82
CA ALA A 182 -8.50 -20.62 10.86
C ALA A 182 -9.00 -20.68 12.30
N THR A 183 -8.36 -21.50 13.14
CA THR A 183 -8.68 -21.62 14.57
C THR A 183 -8.59 -20.27 15.29
N THR A 184 -7.53 -19.51 15.02
CA THR A 184 -7.30 -18.19 15.62
C THR A 184 -8.36 -17.18 15.20
N VAL A 185 -8.77 -17.16 13.93
CA VAL A 185 -9.82 -16.28 13.40
C VAL A 185 -11.20 -16.68 13.94
N LEU A 186 -11.52 -17.98 13.97
CA LEU A 186 -12.76 -18.50 14.56
C LEU A 186 -12.91 -18.13 16.04
N ALA A 187 -11.81 -18.14 16.80
CA ALA A 187 -11.82 -17.71 18.18
C ALA A 187 -12.18 -16.23 18.36
N VAL A 188 -11.89 -15.36 17.38
CA VAL A 188 -12.33 -13.95 17.41
C VAL A 188 -13.85 -13.87 17.39
N ALA A 189 -14.52 -14.63 16.51
CA ALA A 189 -15.98 -14.68 16.47
C ALA A 189 -16.58 -15.17 17.79
N ALA A 190 -15.99 -16.24 18.35
CA ALA A 190 -16.49 -16.87 19.56
C ALA A 190 -16.28 -16.00 20.82
N GLU A 191 -15.09 -15.41 21.00
CA GLU A 191 -14.73 -14.67 22.22
C GLU A 191 -15.25 -13.24 22.25
N LEU A 192 -15.47 -12.62 21.09
CA LEU A 192 -15.96 -11.24 20.98
C LEU A 192 -17.45 -11.15 20.60
N ASP A 193 -18.09 -12.28 20.33
CA ASP A 193 -19.46 -12.38 19.84
C ASP A 193 -19.72 -11.50 18.59
N VAL A 194 -18.83 -11.63 17.60
CA VAL A 194 -18.89 -10.87 16.34
C VAL A 194 -19.12 -11.78 15.15
N ARG A 195 -19.75 -11.22 14.11
CA ARG A 195 -19.82 -11.86 12.79
C ARG A 195 -18.50 -11.63 12.04
N LEU A 196 -18.11 -12.59 11.20
CA LEU A 196 -16.91 -12.51 10.38
C LEU A 196 -17.25 -12.56 8.89
N LEU A 197 -16.65 -11.65 8.13
CA LEU A 197 -16.62 -11.72 6.67
C LEU A 197 -15.20 -12.05 6.24
N ILE A 198 -14.97 -13.26 5.74
CA ILE A 198 -13.64 -13.75 5.41
C ILE A 198 -13.47 -13.74 3.90
N ALA A 199 -12.59 -12.87 3.41
CA ALA A 199 -12.12 -12.91 2.04
C ALA A 199 -10.97 -13.93 1.94
N GLY A 200 -11.33 -15.17 1.58
CA GLY A 200 -10.46 -16.35 1.63
C GLY A 200 -9.33 -16.36 0.60
N GLY A 201 -9.38 -15.48 -0.41
CA GLY A 201 -8.31 -15.32 -1.40
C GLY A 201 -7.77 -16.65 -1.94
N TRP A 202 -6.44 -16.83 -1.87
CA TRP A 202 -5.71 -17.98 -2.43
C TRP A 202 -5.55 -19.18 -1.49
N SER A 203 -5.79 -19.04 -0.18
CA SER A 203 -5.37 -20.03 0.81
C SER A 203 -6.47 -20.99 1.28
N ASP A 204 -7.74 -20.77 0.89
CA ASP A 204 -8.93 -21.57 1.25
C ASP A 204 -8.90 -22.16 2.68
N PHE A 205 -8.37 -21.37 3.62
CA PHE A 205 -8.06 -21.82 4.98
C PHE A 205 -9.32 -22.01 5.83
N MET A 206 -10.49 -21.66 5.29
CA MET A 206 -11.79 -21.80 5.92
C MET A 206 -12.68 -22.84 5.23
N SER A 207 -12.11 -23.67 4.35
CA SER A 207 -12.84 -24.76 3.70
C SER A 207 -13.51 -25.67 4.74
N GLY A 208 -14.85 -25.75 4.70
CA GLY A 208 -15.64 -26.60 5.60
C GLY A 208 -16.20 -25.93 6.86
N VAL A 209 -15.96 -24.64 7.08
CA VAL A 209 -16.62 -23.90 8.18
C VAL A 209 -18.08 -23.61 7.82
N SER A 210 -19.00 -24.08 8.66
CA SER A 210 -20.44 -23.83 8.56
C SER A 210 -20.95 -23.18 9.85
N ASP A 211 -20.92 -21.86 9.92
CA ASP A 211 -21.50 -21.04 11.01
C ASP A 211 -22.22 -19.83 10.36
N ASP A 212 -23.48 -19.59 10.73
CA ASP A 212 -24.30 -18.50 10.17
C ASP A 212 -23.70 -17.10 10.41
N ARG A 213 -22.82 -16.96 11.42
CA ARG A 213 -22.08 -15.72 11.74
C ARG A 213 -20.86 -15.53 10.86
N ILE A 214 -20.48 -16.51 10.05
CA ILE A 214 -19.26 -16.50 9.25
C ILE A 214 -19.62 -16.65 7.78
N ARG A 215 -19.28 -15.64 7.00
CA ARG A 215 -19.41 -15.68 5.54
C ARG A 215 -18.02 -15.72 4.91
N VAL A 216 -17.76 -16.78 4.15
CA VAL A 216 -16.53 -16.91 3.36
C VAL A 216 -16.84 -16.50 1.92
N VAL A 217 -15.99 -15.65 1.35
CA VAL A 217 -16.11 -15.12 0.00
C VAL A 217 -14.75 -15.14 -0.70
N GLY A 218 -14.75 -15.07 -2.02
CA GLY A 218 -13.54 -14.88 -2.81
C GLY A 218 -13.02 -13.45 -2.74
N HIS A 219 -12.88 -12.82 -3.90
CA HIS A 219 -12.62 -11.37 -3.99
C HIS A 219 -13.91 -10.58 -3.79
N VAL A 220 -13.79 -9.40 -3.20
CA VAL A 220 -14.91 -8.47 -2.96
C VAL A 220 -14.45 -7.04 -3.22
N ASP A 221 -15.38 -6.21 -3.70
CA ASP A 221 -15.17 -4.76 -3.79
C ASP A 221 -15.09 -4.15 -2.38
N HIS A 222 -13.87 -3.78 -1.97
CA HIS A 222 -13.64 -3.15 -0.67
C HIS A 222 -14.38 -1.82 -0.51
N ASP A 223 -14.58 -1.06 -1.59
CA ASP A 223 -15.25 0.24 -1.51
C ASP A 223 -16.75 0.05 -1.20
N ALA A 224 -17.36 -1.07 -1.65
CA ALA A 224 -18.74 -1.42 -1.35
C ALA A 224 -18.93 -2.13 0.01
N ILE A 225 -17.95 -2.96 0.40
CA ILE A 225 -18.07 -3.86 1.56
C ILE A 225 -17.54 -3.23 2.85
N LEU A 226 -16.34 -2.64 2.84
CA LEU A 226 -15.69 -2.18 4.08
C LEU A 226 -16.49 -1.11 4.84
N PRO A 227 -17.20 -0.15 4.20
CA PRO A 227 -18.05 0.80 4.92
C PRO A 227 -19.17 0.15 5.74
N ARG A 228 -19.50 -1.12 5.46
CA ARG A 228 -20.53 -1.90 6.16
C ARG A 228 -19.94 -2.81 7.25
N CYS A 229 -18.62 -2.80 7.43
CA CYS A 229 -17.94 -3.62 8.43
C CYS A 229 -17.69 -2.85 9.73
N ALA A 230 -17.59 -3.58 10.84
CA ALA A 230 -17.22 -3.00 12.13
C ALA A 230 -15.73 -2.64 12.20
N ALA A 231 -14.88 -3.48 11.62
CA ALA A 231 -13.43 -3.32 11.55
C ALA A 231 -12.87 -4.21 10.44
N ALA A 232 -11.60 -4.03 10.07
CA ALA A 232 -10.88 -4.89 9.15
C ALA A 232 -9.63 -5.49 9.79
N VAL A 233 -9.37 -6.77 9.55
CA VAL A 233 -8.11 -7.47 9.85
C VAL A 233 -7.46 -7.82 8.52
N HIS A 234 -6.24 -7.32 8.28
CA HIS A 234 -5.56 -7.55 7.02
C HIS A 234 -4.05 -7.46 7.14
N HIS A 235 -3.35 -7.93 6.11
CA HIS A 235 -1.89 -7.98 6.08
C HIS A 235 -1.18 -6.61 6.05
N GLY A 236 -1.88 -5.53 5.70
CA GLY A 236 -1.32 -4.18 5.74
C GLY A 236 -0.64 -3.73 4.45
N GLY A 237 -0.96 -4.33 3.30
CA GLY A 237 -0.55 -3.76 2.02
C GLY A 237 -1.17 -2.38 1.83
N ALA A 238 -0.47 -1.48 1.11
CA ALA A 238 -0.89 -0.09 0.91
C ALA A 238 -2.36 0.04 0.44
N GLY A 239 -2.80 -0.82 -0.47
CA GLY A 239 -4.18 -0.83 -0.96
C GLY A 239 -5.21 -1.20 0.11
N SER A 240 -4.97 -2.25 0.91
CA SER A 240 -5.89 -2.66 1.99
C SER A 240 -5.96 -1.62 3.10
N VAL A 241 -4.82 -1.02 3.45
CA VAL A 241 -4.75 0.09 4.41
C VAL A 241 -5.56 1.26 3.88
N ALA A 242 -5.31 1.69 2.65
CA ALA A 242 -6.05 2.78 2.02
C ALA A 242 -7.57 2.51 2.00
N ALA A 243 -7.98 1.29 1.67
CA ALA A 243 -9.40 0.91 1.63
C ALA A 243 -10.05 0.96 3.02
N GLY A 244 -9.39 0.43 4.06
CA GLY A 244 -9.89 0.51 5.44
C GLY A 244 -9.99 1.94 5.96
N LEU A 245 -8.97 2.77 5.72
CA LEU A 245 -9.00 4.18 6.11
C LEU A 245 -10.09 4.97 5.37
N ARG A 246 -10.26 4.74 4.06
CA ARG A 246 -11.33 5.37 3.27
C ARG A 246 -12.72 4.94 3.70
N ALA A 247 -12.89 3.69 4.15
CA ALA A 247 -14.14 3.23 4.74
C ALA A 247 -14.41 3.89 6.12
N GLY A 248 -13.41 4.48 6.76
CA GLY A 248 -13.54 5.09 8.09
C GLY A 248 -13.73 4.05 9.20
N ILE A 249 -13.22 2.83 8.99
CA ILE A 249 -13.32 1.74 9.96
C ILE A 249 -11.99 1.50 10.68
N PRO A 250 -12.03 1.06 11.95
CA PRO A 250 -10.85 0.56 12.63
C PRO A 250 -10.15 -0.56 11.85
N THR A 251 -8.81 -0.57 11.84
CA THR A 251 -8.03 -1.61 11.14
C THR A 251 -6.99 -2.30 12.02
N VAL A 252 -6.84 -3.61 11.85
CA VAL A 252 -5.83 -4.46 12.50
C VAL A 252 -4.87 -4.95 11.44
N VAL A 253 -3.61 -4.48 11.51
CA VAL A 253 -2.56 -4.83 10.57
C VAL A 253 -1.74 -6.01 11.06
N THR A 254 -1.84 -7.15 10.38
CA THR A 254 -1.04 -8.36 10.64
C THR A 254 0.09 -8.50 9.62
N TRP A 255 1.17 -7.76 9.79
CA TRP A 255 2.20 -7.61 8.75
C TRP A 255 3.18 -8.79 8.69
N VAL A 256 3.68 -9.07 7.49
CA VAL A 256 4.74 -10.05 7.21
C VAL A 256 6.05 -9.35 6.88
N GLY A 257 6.03 -8.37 5.97
CA GLY A 257 7.26 -7.70 5.50
C GLY A 257 7.00 -6.59 4.49
N ALA A 258 8.03 -6.27 3.69
CA ALA A 258 8.01 -5.17 2.72
C ALA A 258 7.60 -3.83 3.37
N ASP A 259 6.57 -3.17 2.89
CA ASP A 259 6.05 -1.88 3.37
C ASP A 259 5.01 -2.02 4.51
N GLN A 260 4.47 -3.22 4.72
CA GLN A 260 3.38 -3.48 5.67
C GLN A 260 3.69 -3.02 7.13
N PRO A 261 4.91 -3.18 7.67
CA PRO A 261 5.23 -2.68 9.02
C PRO A 261 5.23 -1.15 9.12
N ILE A 262 5.54 -0.44 8.02
CA ILE A 262 5.46 1.02 7.97
C ILE A 262 3.99 1.44 8.07
N TRP A 263 3.10 0.77 7.34
CA TRP A 263 1.66 1.02 7.41
C TRP A 263 1.05 0.69 8.76
N GLY A 264 1.39 -0.47 9.33
CA GLY A 264 0.97 -0.80 10.69
C GLY A 264 1.46 0.24 11.71
N ARG A 265 2.67 0.76 11.48
CA ARG A 265 3.26 1.96 12.11
C ARG A 265 2.29 3.13 12.14
N ALA A 266 1.94 3.58 10.93
CA ALA A 266 1.09 4.74 10.70
C ALA A 266 -0.31 4.55 11.30
N VAL A 267 -0.91 3.38 11.12
CA VAL A 267 -2.24 3.03 11.70
C VAL A 267 -2.25 3.21 13.22
N MET A 268 -1.22 2.68 13.91
CA MET A 268 -1.13 2.83 15.36
C MET A 268 -0.88 4.28 15.78
N ALA A 269 0.01 5.00 15.07
CA ALA A 269 0.35 6.39 15.36
C ALA A 269 -0.84 7.34 15.16
N SER A 270 -1.73 7.02 14.22
CA SER A 270 -2.97 7.76 13.97
C SER A 270 -4.14 7.31 14.86
N HIS A 271 -3.93 6.33 15.74
CA HIS A 271 -4.96 5.79 16.66
C HIS A 271 -6.19 5.19 15.96
N VAL A 272 -6.08 4.82 14.68
CA VAL A 272 -7.18 4.25 13.87
C VAL A 272 -7.16 2.72 13.85
N GLY A 273 -6.34 2.10 14.70
CA GLY A 273 -6.19 0.66 14.69
C GLY A 273 -5.02 0.11 15.49
N THR A 274 -4.73 -1.17 15.25
CA THR A 274 -3.63 -1.90 15.90
C THR A 274 -2.75 -2.58 14.85
N SER A 275 -1.55 -2.99 15.25
CA SER A 275 -0.60 -3.67 14.38
C SER A 275 0.21 -4.72 15.14
N LEU A 276 0.44 -5.86 14.52
CA LEU A 276 1.28 -6.93 15.04
C LEU A 276 1.90 -7.74 13.88
N PRO A 277 3.10 -8.31 14.05
CA PRO A 277 3.64 -9.23 13.06
C PRO A 277 2.77 -10.49 12.97
N MET A 278 2.60 -10.99 11.75
CA MET A 278 1.91 -12.25 11.46
C MET A 278 2.52 -13.42 12.23
N SER A 279 3.85 -13.43 12.43
CA SER A 279 4.55 -14.44 13.23
C SER A 279 4.21 -14.43 14.73
N ARG A 280 3.51 -13.39 15.21
CA ARG A 280 2.98 -13.32 16.58
C ARG A 280 1.46 -13.40 16.61
N VAL A 281 0.78 -13.67 15.49
CA VAL A 281 -0.66 -13.90 15.50
C VAL A 281 -0.93 -15.23 16.20
N ASN A 282 -1.78 -15.17 17.21
CA ASN A 282 -2.37 -16.30 17.91
C ASN A 282 -3.70 -15.82 18.50
N THR A 283 -4.54 -16.75 18.99
CA THR A 283 -5.86 -16.45 19.56
C THR A 283 -5.85 -15.25 20.50
N THR A 284 -5.06 -15.30 21.57
CA THR A 284 -5.04 -14.24 22.59
C THR A 284 -4.68 -12.88 21.99
N ARG A 285 -3.64 -12.82 21.14
CA ARG A 285 -3.16 -11.55 20.56
C ARG A 285 -4.14 -11.00 19.53
N LEU A 286 -4.71 -11.85 18.69
CA LEU A 286 -5.67 -11.40 17.67
C LEU A 286 -6.98 -10.94 18.31
N VAL A 287 -7.55 -11.70 19.26
CA VAL A 287 -8.73 -11.30 20.02
C VAL A 287 -8.51 -9.96 20.71
N THR A 288 -7.36 -9.78 21.36
CA THR A 288 -7.01 -8.52 22.02
C THR A 288 -6.91 -7.36 21.02
N ALA A 289 -6.27 -7.58 19.87
CA ALA A 289 -6.11 -6.56 18.84
C ALA A 289 -7.46 -6.13 18.25
N VAL A 290 -8.34 -7.09 17.94
CA VAL A 290 -9.69 -6.82 17.40
C VAL A 290 -10.57 -6.14 18.46
N ARG A 291 -10.54 -6.60 19.72
CA ARG A 291 -11.27 -5.96 20.82
C ARG A 291 -10.88 -4.49 20.98
N SER A 292 -9.58 -4.19 20.93
CA SER A 292 -9.07 -2.82 20.98
C SER A 292 -9.57 -1.98 19.80
N ALA A 293 -9.49 -2.54 18.58
CA ALA A 293 -9.96 -1.87 17.37
C ALA A 293 -11.47 -1.59 17.38
N LEU A 294 -12.28 -2.47 17.99
CA LEU A 294 -13.72 -2.30 18.10
C LEU A 294 -14.16 -1.25 19.14
N SER A 295 -13.22 -0.64 19.87
CA SER A 295 -13.57 0.39 20.86
C SER A 295 -14.15 1.67 20.19
N PRO A 296 -15.07 2.38 20.86
CA PRO A 296 -15.69 3.58 20.31
C PRO A 296 -14.69 4.68 19.91
N SER A 297 -13.62 4.88 20.71
CA SER A 297 -12.60 5.90 20.45
C SER A 297 -11.82 5.63 19.16
N VAL A 298 -11.52 4.36 18.86
CA VAL A 298 -10.82 4.00 17.61
C VAL A 298 -11.74 4.18 16.40
N ARG A 299 -13.04 3.91 16.54
CA ARG A 299 -14.04 4.17 15.49
C ARG A 299 -14.16 5.67 15.20
N GLU A 300 -14.21 6.50 16.24
CA GLU A 300 -14.25 7.96 16.10
C GLU A 300 -12.97 8.50 15.44
N ALA A 301 -11.80 8.01 15.84
CA ALA A 301 -10.53 8.35 15.23
C ALA A 301 -10.49 7.95 13.73
N ALA A 302 -10.95 6.75 13.39
CA ALA A 302 -10.99 6.27 12.00
C ALA A 302 -11.92 7.12 11.13
N THR A 303 -13.08 7.51 11.66
CA THR A 303 -14.03 8.40 10.98
C THR A 303 -13.44 9.79 10.77
N THR A 304 -12.85 10.37 11.82
CA THR A 304 -12.20 11.68 11.78
C THR A 304 -11.04 11.70 10.78
N LEU A 305 -10.21 10.65 10.78
CA LEU A 305 -9.11 10.54 9.84
C LEU A 305 -9.63 10.46 8.40
N ARG A 306 -10.63 9.62 8.11
CA ARG A 306 -11.26 9.53 6.79
C ARG A 306 -11.70 10.91 6.28
N ASP A 307 -12.37 11.68 7.13
CA ASP A 307 -12.91 12.99 6.76
C ASP A 307 -11.82 14.05 6.49
N SER A 308 -10.60 13.80 6.97
CA SER A 308 -9.43 14.66 6.71
C SER A 308 -8.58 14.22 5.51
N MET A 309 -8.85 13.04 4.93
CA MET A 309 -8.09 12.52 3.79
C MET A 309 -8.44 13.27 2.50
N ILE A 310 -7.47 13.30 1.58
CA ILE A 310 -7.66 13.80 0.23
C ILE A 310 -8.66 12.88 -0.50
N PRO A 311 -9.73 13.44 -1.10
CA PRO A 311 -10.65 12.67 -1.92
C PRO A 311 -9.94 11.93 -3.06
N PRO A 312 -10.28 10.65 -3.33
CA PRO A 312 -9.66 9.86 -4.39
C PRO A 312 -9.62 10.51 -5.78
N SER A 313 -10.69 11.21 -6.16
CA SER A 313 -10.77 11.91 -7.44
C SER A 313 -9.69 12.99 -7.55
N LEU A 314 -9.48 13.76 -6.48
CA LEU A 314 -8.43 14.78 -6.42
C LEU A 314 -7.04 14.16 -6.40
N ALA A 315 -6.86 13.01 -5.73
CA ALA A 315 -5.56 12.34 -5.69
C ALA A 315 -5.09 11.91 -7.09
N VAL A 316 -5.98 11.31 -7.88
CA VAL A 316 -5.69 10.90 -9.26
C VAL A 316 -5.46 12.14 -10.14
N SER A 317 -6.30 13.16 -10.04
CA SER A 317 -6.12 14.42 -10.80
C SER A 317 -4.79 15.10 -10.48
N HIS A 318 -4.40 15.22 -9.21
CA HIS A 318 -3.11 15.80 -8.84
C HIS A 318 -1.92 15.03 -9.41
N ALA A 319 -2.00 13.69 -9.44
CA ALA A 319 -0.97 12.86 -10.03
C ALA A 319 -0.90 13.04 -11.55
N ALA A 320 -2.05 13.08 -12.23
CA ALA A 320 -2.14 13.34 -13.66
C ALA A 320 -1.57 14.72 -14.01
N ASP A 321 -1.95 15.76 -13.28
CA ASP A 321 -1.44 17.12 -13.48
C ASP A 321 0.09 17.20 -13.32
N ILE A 322 0.67 16.43 -12.38
CA ILE A 322 2.13 16.33 -12.23
C ILE A 322 2.74 15.68 -13.46
N ALA A 323 2.16 14.57 -13.93
CA ALA A 323 2.66 13.85 -15.09
C ALA A 323 2.61 14.68 -16.37
N GLU A 324 1.47 15.33 -16.64
CA GLU A 324 1.28 16.21 -17.79
C GLU A 324 2.25 17.38 -17.77
N ARG A 325 2.42 18.05 -16.63
CA ARG A 325 3.42 19.15 -16.50
C ARG A 325 4.84 18.69 -16.75
N VAL A 326 5.20 17.47 -16.34
CA VAL A 326 6.54 16.91 -16.57
C VAL A 326 6.75 16.64 -18.05
N ALA A 327 5.78 15.99 -18.71
CA ALA A 327 5.82 15.73 -20.15
C ALA A 327 5.92 17.04 -20.95
N ASP A 328 5.06 18.01 -20.67
CA ASP A 328 5.04 19.31 -21.36
C ASP A 328 6.36 20.07 -21.23
N ARG A 329 6.98 20.06 -20.04
CA ARG A 329 8.26 20.74 -19.80
C ARG A 329 9.38 20.08 -20.59
N HIS A 330 9.38 18.75 -20.65
CA HIS A 330 10.37 17.97 -21.39
C HIS A 330 10.26 18.23 -22.90
N SER A 331 9.05 18.15 -23.48
CA SER A 331 8.83 18.42 -24.90
C SER A 331 9.26 19.83 -25.33
N ARG A 332 9.14 20.83 -24.43
CA ARG A 332 9.61 22.20 -24.69
C ARG A 332 11.13 22.33 -24.61
N GLN A 333 11.81 21.52 -23.81
CA GLN A 333 13.28 21.52 -23.73
C GLN A 333 13.89 20.87 -24.96
N ASP A 334 13.27 19.83 -25.51
CA ASP A 334 13.73 19.15 -26.73
C ASP A 334 13.51 19.97 -28.02
N ALA A 335 12.62 20.98 -27.98
CA ALA A 335 12.31 21.85 -29.11
C ALA A 335 13.26 23.05 -29.28
N ILE A 336 14.23 23.24 -28.37
CA ILE A 336 15.18 24.37 -28.34
C ILE A 336 16.58 23.87 -28.71
#